data_AF-A0A240DZE7-F1
#
_entry.id   AF-A0A240DZE7-F1
#
_cell.length_a   1.000
_cell.length_b   1.000
_cell.length_c   1.000
_cell.angle_alpha   90.00
_cell.angle_beta   90.00
_cell.angle_gamma   90.00
#
_symmetry.space_group_name_H-M   'P 1'
#
loop_
_entity.id
_entity.type
_entity.pdbx_description
1 polymer ?
#
loop_
_entity_poly.entity_id
_entity_poly.type
_entity_poly.pdbx_seq_one_letter_code
_entity_poly.pdbx_strand_id
1 'polypeptide(L)'
;MANILNGMNTLLELAKRNLDNAAERLAKANRDAAQARDQEKHLQNYRGEYIDQRNALSLEGVTATDLQNYILFLKNLDQAIVSQGSAIHQYDEIVKHHLAYWQKCQAKKRSYEVIIERNQLQMQKLAARREQKQMDEFSSNQRRFLSANNSSA
;
A
#
# COMPACT_ATOMS: atom_id res chain seq x y z
N MET A 1 25.76 12.13 -17.22
CA MET A 1 24.30 11.96 -17.35
C MET A 1 23.83 10.52 -17.10
N ALA A 2 24.47 9.49 -17.67
CA ALA A 2 24.15 8.08 -17.37
C ALA A 2 24.16 7.74 -15.86
N ASN A 3 25.09 8.30 -15.10
CA ASN A 3 25.18 8.11 -13.65
C ASN A 3 23.98 8.68 -12.86
N ILE A 4 23.39 9.79 -13.34
CA ILE A 4 22.20 10.41 -12.72
C ILE A 4 20.95 9.56 -12.98
N LEU A 5 20.80 9.04 -14.20
CA LEU A 5 19.71 8.12 -14.55
C LEU A 5 19.80 6.82 -13.74
N ASN A 6 21.02 6.30 -13.53
CA ASN A 6 21.23 5.10 -12.73
C ASN A 6 20.86 5.33 -11.25
N GLY A 7 21.27 6.46 -10.67
CA GLY A 7 20.88 6.84 -9.30
C GLY A 7 19.36 7.03 -9.13
N MET A 8 18.67 7.63 -10.10
CA MET A 8 17.21 7.78 -10.06
C MET A 8 16.49 6.44 -10.17
N ASN A 9 16.99 5.52 -11.00
CA ASN A 9 16.46 4.16 -11.08
C ASN A 9 16.61 3.40 -9.75
N THR A 10 17.75 3.55 -9.05
CA THR A 10 17.93 3.00 -7.70
C THR A 10 16.91 3.58 -6.71
N LEU A 11 16.67 4.90 -6.75
CA LEU A 11 15.66 5.54 -5.90
C LEU A 11 14.24 5.06 -6.22
N LEU A 12 13.92 4.83 -7.49
CA LEU A 12 12.65 4.26 -7.90
C LEU A 12 12.48 2.82 -7.39
N GLU A 13 13.53 2.00 -7.48
CA GLU A 13 13.50 0.63 -6.96
C GLU A 13 13.29 0.61 -5.45
N LEU A 14 13.99 1.47 -4.72
CA LEU A 14 13.78 1.64 -3.28
C LEU A 14 12.34 2.09 -2.97
N ALA A 15 11.79 3.02 -3.75
CA ALA A 15 10.40 3.46 -3.58
C ALA A 15 9.38 2.35 -3.86
N LYS A 16 9.64 1.48 -4.85
CA LYS A 16 8.82 0.29 -5.12
C LYS A 16 8.85 -0.68 -3.94
N ARG A 17 10.03 -1.04 -3.43
CA ARG A 17 10.18 -1.91 -2.25
C ARG A 17 9.47 -1.34 -1.02
N ASN A 18 9.57 -0.03 -0.79
CA ASN A 18 8.86 0.64 0.30
C ASN A 18 7.34 0.62 0.12
N LEU A 19 6.84 0.75 -1.11
CA LEU A 19 5.42 0.64 -1.42
C LEU A 19 4.91 -0.78 -1.16
N ASP A 20 5.66 -1.80 -1.58
CA ASP A 20 5.31 -3.20 -1.39
C ASP A 20 5.26 -3.54 0.12
N ASN A 21 6.27 -3.12 0.88
CA ASN A 21 6.27 -3.32 2.34
C ASN A 21 5.12 -2.55 3.03
N ALA A 22 4.79 -1.35 2.57
CA ALA A 22 3.63 -0.61 3.07
C ALA A 22 2.32 -1.34 2.78
N ALA A 23 2.19 -1.96 1.60
CA ALA A 23 1.03 -2.73 1.20
C ALA A 23 0.87 -3.99 2.05
N GLU A 24 1.96 -4.71 2.33
CA GLU A 24 1.96 -5.88 3.23
C GLU A 24 1.47 -5.51 4.64
N ARG A 25 1.98 -4.41 5.19
CA ARG A 25 1.58 -3.91 6.51
C ARG A 25 0.11 -3.51 6.55
N LEU A 26 -0.37 -2.80 5.51
CA LEU A 26 -1.78 -2.44 5.37
C LEU A 26 -2.67 -3.69 5.26
N ALA A 27 -2.25 -4.68 4.47
CA ALA A 27 -2.98 -5.94 4.34
C ALA A 27 -3.07 -6.70 5.68
N LYS A 28 -1.97 -6.73 6.46
CA LYS A 28 -1.98 -7.30 7.80
C LYS A 28 -2.95 -6.54 8.72
N ALA A 29 -2.87 -5.21 8.77
CA ALA A 29 -3.75 -4.39 9.61
C ALA A 29 -5.24 -4.61 9.27
N ASN A 30 -5.58 -4.70 7.98
CA ASN A 30 -6.95 -5.00 7.55
C ASN A 30 -7.42 -6.39 8.00
N ARG A 31 -6.55 -7.41 7.93
CA ARG A 31 -6.88 -8.76 8.43
C ARG A 31 -7.10 -8.76 9.95
N ASP A 32 -6.22 -8.09 10.69
CA ASP A 32 -6.34 -7.99 12.15
C ASP A 32 -7.66 -7.28 12.54
N ALA A 33 -8.02 -6.20 11.84
CA ALA A 33 -9.30 -5.50 12.03
C ALA A 33 -10.52 -6.37 11.68
N ALA A 34 -10.45 -7.14 10.59
CA ALA A 34 -11.52 -8.06 10.20
C ALA A 34 -11.70 -9.18 11.24
N GLN A 35 -10.60 -9.80 11.67
CA GLN A 35 -10.63 -10.83 12.71
C GLN A 35 -11.22 -10.30 14.02
N ALA A 36 -10.89 -9.06 14.41
CA ALA A 36 -11.44 -8.46 15.61
C ALA A 36 -12.97 -8.27 15.52
N ARG A 37 -13.49 -7.88 14.35
CA ARG A 37 -14.93 -7.76 14.11
C ARG A 37 -15.63 -9.12 14.09
N ASP A 38 -15.00 -10.14 13.50
CA ASP A 38 -15.55 -11.50 13.51
C ASP A 38 -15.65 -12.05 14.94
N GLN A 39 -14.63 -11.80 15.77
CA GLN A 39 -14.66 -12.16 17.20
C GLN A 39 -15.79 -11.45 17.95
N GLU A 40 -16.02 -10.16 17.71
CA GLU A 40 -17.15 -9.43 18.31
C GLU A 40 -18.49 -10.07 17.92
N LYS A 41 -18.67 -10.35 16.63
CA LYS A 41 -19.88 -11.02 16.14
C LYS A 41 -20.08 -12.38 16.80
N HIS A 42 -19.02 -13.17 16.96
CA HIS A 42 -19.10 -14.45 17.67
C HIS A 42 -19.52 -14.28 19.13
N LEU A 43 -18.96 -13.30 19.84
CA LEU A 43 -19.33 -13.01 21.23
C LEU A 43 -20.80 -12.56 21.35
N GLN A 44 -21.28 -11.73 20.41
CA GLN A 44 -22.67 -11.27 20.40
C GLN A 44 -23.65 -12.43 20.10
N ASN A 45 -23.33 -13.28 19.13
CA ASN A 45 -24.15 -14.46 18.82
C ASN A 45 -24.21 -15.41 20.03
N TYR A 46 -23.05 -15.73 20.59
CA TYR A 46 -22.95 -16.62 21.75
C TYR A 46 -23.70 -16.05 22.97
N ARG A 47 -23.68 -14.73 23.16
CA ARG A 47 -24.49 -14.07 24.19
C ARG A 47 -25.99 -14.30 23.98
N GLY A 48 -26.48 -14.17 22.75
CA GLY A 48 -27.88 -14.42 22.42
C GLY A 48 -28.28 -15.87 22.71
N GLU A 49 -27.51 -16.82 22.17
CA GLU A 49 -27.71 -18.26 22.39
C GLU A 49 -27.72 -18.62 23.88
N TYR A 50 -26.82 -18.03 24.66
CA TYR A 50 -26.73 -18.26 26.09
C TYR A 50 -27.94 -17.73 26.88
N ILE A 51 -28.48 -16.58 26.48
CA ILE A 51 -29.71 -16.03 27.07
C ILE A 51 -30.91 -16.93 26.72
N ASP A 52 -31.03 -17.37 25.47
CA ASP A 52 -32.11 -18.23 25.02
C ASP A 52 -32.11 -19.58 25.74
N GLN A 53 -30.92 -20.20 25.87
CA GLN A 53 -30.74 -21.44 26.63
C GLN A 53 -31.16 -21.25 28.10
N ARG A 54 -30.82 -20.12 28.72
CA ARG A 54 -31.21 -19.82 30.10
C ARG A 54 -32.72 -19.65 30.26
N ASN A 55 -33.38 -19.02 29.30
CA ASN A 55 -34.83 -18.84 29.31
C ASN A 55 -35.57 -20.18 29.23
N ALA A 56 -35.08 -21.10 28.39
CA ALA A 56 -35.62 -22.46 28.29
C ALA A 56 -35.50 -23.23 29.62
N LEU A 57 -34.34 -23.20 30.27
CA LEU A 57 -34.11 -23.83 31.58
C LEU A 57 -34.97 -23.21 32.69
N SER A 58 -35.33 -21.92 32.58
CA SER A 58 -36.18 -21.26 33.57
C SER A 58 -37.59 -21.86 33.66
N LEU A 59 -38.07 -22.51 32.60
CA LEU A 59 -39.37 -23.18 32.58
C LEU A 59 -39.37 -24.46 33.44
N GLU A 60 -38.20 -25.03 33.73
CA GLU A 60 -38.04 -26.29 34.49
C GLU A 60 -37.72 -26.05 35.99
N GLY A 61 -37.55 -24.78 36.39
CA GLY A 61 -37.15 -24.39 37.76
C GLY A 61 -35.63 -24.38 37.94
N VAL A 62 -35.10 -23.36 38.63
CA VAL A 62 -33.64 -23.11 38.69
C VAL A 62 -33.20 -22.72 40.10
N THR A 63 -32.04 -23.20 40.53
CA THR A 63 -31.49 -22.87 41.85
C THR A 63 -30.97 -21.43 41.92
N ALA A 64 -30.86 -20.88 43.13
CA ALA A 64 -30.27 -19.55 43.33
C ALA A 64 -28.80 -19.49 42.88
N THR A 65 -28.05 -20.58 43.04
CA THR A 65 -26.64 -20.69 42.61
C THR A 65 -26.51 -20.65 41.09
N ASP A 66 -27.38 -21.35 40.36
CA ASP A 66 -27.39 -21.34 38.90
C ASP A 66 -27.72 -19.95 38.34
N LEU A 67 -28.65 -19.24 39.00
CA LEU A 67 -28.96 -17.85 38.65
C LEU A 67 -27.75 -16.93 38.86
N GLN A 68 -27.02 -17.08 39.97
CA GLN A 68 -25.83 -16.29 40.24
C GLN A 68 -24.71 -16.55 39.22
N ASN A 69 -24.46 -17.83 38.90
CA ASN A 69 -23.47 -18.22 37.89
C ASN A 69 -23.81 -17.65 36.51
N TYR A 70 -25.10 -17.70 36.14
CA TYR A 70 -25.59 -17.11 34.89
C TYR A 70 -25.30 -15.61 34.80
N ILE A 71 -25.66 -14.83 35.84
CA ILE A 71 -25.45 -13.38 35.87
C ILE A 71 -23.96 -13.05 35.80
N LEU A 72 -23.12 -13.77 36.54
CA LEU A 72 -21.67 -13.54 36.55
C LEU A 72 -21.06 -13.79 35.18
N PHE A 73 -21.43 -14.90 34.53
CA PHE A 73 -20.94 -15.23 33.20
C PHE A 73 -21.38 -14.21 32.16
N LEU A 74 -22.66 -13.81 32.18
CA LEU A 74 -23.19 -12.80 31.27
C LEU A 74 -22.46 -11.46 31.43
N LYS A 75 -22.18 -11.04 32.67
CA LYS A 75 -21.39 -9.83 32.96
C LYS A 75 -19.97 -9.92 32.38
N ASN A 76 -19.31 -11.07 32.51
CA ASN A 76 -17.98 -11.27 31.95
C ASN A 76 -18.01 -11.23 30.41
N LEU A 77 -19.04 -11.79 29.80
CA LEU A 77 -19.23 -11.78 28.35
C LEU A 77 -19.50 -10.35 27.83
N ASP A 78 -20.33 -9.58 28.52
CA ASP A 78 -20.58 -8.16 28.22
C ASP A 78 -19.28 -7.34 28.31
N GLN A 79 -18.47 -7.58 29.35
CA GLN A 79 -17.18 -6.92 29.50
C GLN A 79 -16.20 -7.28 28.37
N ALA A 80 -16.21 -8.54 27.92
CA ALA A 80 -15.40 -8.99 26.79
C ALA A 80 -15.85 -8.32 25.47
N ILE A 81 -17.15 -8.19 25.23
CA ILE A 81 -17.69 -7.48 24.06
C ILE A 81 -17.26 -6.02 24.06
N VAL A 82 -17.36 -5.33 25.20
CA VAL A 82 -16.88 -3.93 25.34
C VAL A 82 -15.38 -3.84 25.06
N SER A 83 -14.58 -4.77 25.59
CA SER A 83 -13.14 -4.81 25.33
C SER A 83 -12.85 -5.04 23.84
N GLN A 84 -13.63 -5.90 23.18
CA GLN A 84 -13.49 -6.17 21.75
C GLN A 84 -13.81 -4.93 20.90
N GLY A 85 -14.84 -4.16 21.26
CA GLY A 85 -15.14 -2.89 20.61
C GLY A 85 -13.98 -1.89 20.68
N SER A 86 -13.31 -1.80 21.84
CA SER A 86 -12.10 -0.99 21.98
C SER A 86 -10.95 -1.49 21.09
N ALA A 87 -10.75 -2.81 21.00
CA ALA A 87 -9.74 -3.40 20.13
C ALA A 87 -10.03 -3.10 18.65
N ILE A 88 -11.28 -3.19 18.20
CA ILE A 88 -11.69 -2.84 16.83
C ILE A 88 -11.34 -1.38 16.52
N HIS A 89 -11.67 -0.45 17.43
CA HIS A 89 -11.31 0.96 17.25
C HIS A 89 -9.80 1.16 17.12
N GLN A 90 -8.99 0.47 17.93
CA GLN A 90 -7.53 0.54 17.83
C GLN A 90 -7.03 0.01 16.47
N TYR A 91 -7.56 -1.12 16.01
CA TYR A 91 -7.20 -1.67 14.69
C TYR A 91 -7.61 -0.75 13.54
N ASP A 92 -8.75 -0.07 13.64
CA ASP A 92 -9.18 0.89 12.63
C ASP A 92 -8.24 2.10 12.53
N GLU A 93 -7.74 2.61 13.66
CA GLU A 93 -6.72 3.65 13.66
C GLU A 93 -5.39 3.16 13.07
N ILE A 94 -4.99 1.91 13.36
CA ILE A 94 -3.81 1.28 12.76
C ILE A 94 -3.97 1.15 11.23
N VAL A 95 -5.15 0.73 10.75
CA VAL A 95 -5.46 0.66 9.32
C VAL A 95 -5.35 2.04 8.67
N LYS A 96 -5.94 3.07 9.27
CA LYS A 96 -5.86 4.46 8.78
C LYS A 96 -4.40 4.93 8.68
N HIS A 97 -3.59 4.64 9.70
CA HIS A 97 -2.18 4.98 9.72
C HIS A 97 -1.41 4.31 8.57
N HIS A 98 -1.58 3.00 8.40
CA HIS A 98 -0.91 2.26 7.33
C HIS A 98 -1.40 2.66 5.93
N LEU A 99 -2.68 2.99 5.78
CA LEU A 99 -3.23 3.50 4.53
C LEU A 99 -2.58 4.84 4.15
N ALA A 100 -2.49 5.78 5.10
CA ALA A 100 -1.83 7.05 4.88
C ALA A 100 -0.35 6.88 4.52
N TYR A 101 0.36 5.95 5.17
CA TYR A 101 1.75 5.63 4.84
C TYR A 101 1.88 5.04 3.43
N TRP A 102 1.04 4.08 3.06
CA TRP A 102 1.02 3.48 1.73
C TRP A 102 0.76 4.54 0.65
N GLN A 103 -0.19 5.46 0.86
CA GLN A 103 -0.46 6.58 -0.05
C GLN A 103 0.77 7.50 -0.23
N LYS A 104 1.51 7.77 0.86
CA LYS A 104 2.76 8.56 0.80
C LYS A 104 3.84 7.83 -0.03
N CYS A 105 4.02 6.53 0.17
CA CYS A 105 4.93 5.70 -0.63
C CYS A 105 4.55 5.71 -2.11
N GLN A 106 3.25 5.59 -2.40
CA GLN A 106 2.71 5.59 -3.76
C GLN A 106 2.95 6.93 -4.47
N ALA A 107 2.76 8.05 -3.77
CA ALA A 107 3.04 9.38 -4.28
C ALA A 107 4.54 9.58 -4.56
N LYS A 108 5.41 9.10 -3.66
CA LYS A 108 6.86 9.17 -3.82
C LYS A 108 7.35 8.35 -5.03
N LYS A 109 6.85 7.13 -5.22
CA LYS A 109 7.11 6.31 -6.41
C LYS A 109 6.75 7.06 -7.69
N ARG A 110 5.53 7.61 -7.76
CA ARG A 110 5.05 8.36 -8.94
C ARG A 110 5.93 9.58 -9.24
N SER A 111 6.38 10.30 -8.20
CA SER A 111 7.30 11.43 -8.38
C SER A 111 8.60 11.01 -9.07
N TYR A 112 9.21 9.89 -8.65
CA TYR A 112 10.41 9.37 -9.30
C TYR A 112 10.15 8.92 -10.74
N GLU A 113 9.03 8.26 -11.02
CA GLU A 113 8.65 7.86 -12.39
C GLU A 113 8.58 9.07 -13.33
N VAL A 114 7.91 10.14 -12.90
CA VAL A 114 7.82 11.40 -13.67
C VAL A 114 9.19 12.04 -13.91
N ILE A 115 10.07 12.05 -12.89
CA ILE A 115 11.41 12.62 -13.03
C ILE A 115 12.26 11.80 -14.01
N ILE A 116 12.19 10.46 -13.93
CA ILE A 116 12.92 9.56 -14.82
C ILE A 116 12.46 9.75 -16.27
N GLU A 117 11.15 9.75 -16.52
CA GLU A 117 10.57 9.97 -17.85
C GLU A 117 11.03 11.31 -18.45
N ARG A 118 10.98 12.40 -17.67
CA ARG A 118 11.46 13.71 -18.11
C ARG A 118 12.94 13.72 -18.47
N ASN A 119 13.78 13.07 -17.65
CA ASN A 119 15.22 12.97 -17.92
C ASN A 119 15.49 12.15 -19.19
N GLN A 120 14.79 11.04 -19.38
CA GLN A 120 14.91 10.22 -20.59
C GLN A 120 14.56 11.01 -21.85
N LEU A 121 13.44 11.75 -21.82
CA LEU A 121 13.04 12.61 -22.94
C LEU A 121 14.07 13.70 -23.24
N GLN A 122 14.64 14.33 -22.21
CA GLN A 122 15.71 15.32 -22.40
C GLN A 122 16.97 14.70 -23.01
N MET A 123 17.36 13.50 -22.56
CA MET A 123 18.50 12.78 -23.12
C MET A 123 18.29 12.40 -24.59
N GLN A 124 17.10 11.92 -24.94
CA GLN A 124 16.75 11.61 -26.33
C GLN A 124 16.83 12.87 -27.22
N LYS A 125 16.31 14.01 -26.74
CA LYS A 125 16.42 15.29 -27.46
C LYS A 125 17.87 15.73 -27.67
N LEU A 126 18.73 15.55 -26.67
CA LEU A 126 20.15 15.87 -26.77
C LEU A 126 20.89 14.93 -27.72
N ALA A 127 20.55 13.63 -27.71
CA ALA A 127 21.11 12.64 -28.62
C ALA A 127 20.72 12.94 -30.08
N ALA A 128 19.44 13.18 -30.35
CA ALA A 128 18.95 13.53 -31.69
C ALA A 128 19.61 14.79 -32.25
N ARG A 129 19.81 15.82 -31.41
CA ARG A 129 20.56 17.04 -31.82
C ARG A 129 22.01 16.77 -32.16
N ARG A 130 22.68 15.85 -31.43
CA ARG A 130 24.06 15.46 -31.72
C ARG A 130 24.18 14.66 -33.01
N GLU A 131 23.26 13.70 -33.22
CA GLU A 131 23.19 12.91 -34.46
C GLU A 131 22.95 13.78 -35.68
N GLN A 132 21.98 14.72 -35.58
CA GLN A 132 21.71 15.69 -36.65
C GLN A 132 22.97 16.51 -36.99
N LYS A 133 23.66 17.05 -35.97
CA LYS A 133 24.89 17.82 -36.17
C LYS A 133 25.99 17.00 -36.85
N GLN A 134 26.19 15.74 -36.45
CA GLN A 134 27.18 14.86 -37.06
C GLN A 134 26.84 14.54 -38.52
N MET A 135 25.57 14.33 -38.83
CA MET A 135 25.09 14.08 -40.19
C MET A 135 25.27 15.31 -41.09
N ASP A 136 25.00 16.50 -40.56
CA ASP A 136 25.20 17.77 -41.27
C ASP A 136 26.69 18.03 -41.54
N GLU A 137 27.57 17.78 -40.57
CA GLU A 137 29.03 17.87 -40.72
C GLU A 137 29.56 16.89 -41.77
N PHE A 138 29.11 15.63 -41.73
CA PHE A 138 29.49 14.62 -42.72
C PHE A 138 29.05 15.02 -44.14
N SER A 139 27.80 15.46 -44.29
CA SER A 139 27.25 15.90 -45.57
C SER A 139 27.97 17.14 -46.11
N SER A 140 28.33 18.08 -45.24
CA SER A 140 29.13 19.26 -45.58
C SER A 140 30.53 18.88 -46.07
N ASN A 141 31.22 18.01 -45.33
CA ASN A 141 32.56 17.54 -45.69
C ASN A 141 32.56 16.76 -47.01
N GLN A 142 31.57 15.89 -47.23
CA GLN A 142 31.41 15.16 -48.48
C GLN A 142 31.19 16.11 -49.66
N ARG A 143 30.29 17.10 -49.53
CA ARG A 143 30.10 18.12 -50.57
C ARG A 143 31.37 18.88 -50.87
N ARG A 144 32.13 19.28 -49.84
CA ARG A 144 33.41 19.98 -50.00
C ARG A 144 34.43 19.13 -50.75
N PHE A 145 34.56 17.85 -50.40
CA PHE A 145 35.45 16.92 -51.09
C PHE A 145 35.10 16.78 -52.58
N LEU A 146 33.82 16.56 -52.90
CA LEU A 146 33.35 16.45 -54.29
C LEU A 146 33.60 17.75 -55.08
N SER A 147 33.39 18.92 -54.47
CA SER A 147 33.63 20.21 -55.13
C SER A 147 35.12 20.49 -55.39
N ALA A 148 36.01 20.02 -54.50
CA ALA A 148 37.45 20.19 -54.66
C ALA A 148 38.01 19.26 -55.76
N ASN A 149 37.48 18.05 -55.88
CA ASN A 149 37.89 17.09 -56.90
C ASN A 149 37.43 17.49 -58.31
N ASN A 150 36.23 18.05 -58.45
CA ASN A 150 35.73 18.58 -59.73
C ASN A 150 36.39 19.89 -60.18
N SER A 151 37.10 20.59 -59.30
CA SER A 151 37.86 21.81 -59.65
C SER A 151 39.32 21.53 -60.04
N SER A 152 39.76 20.26 -59.99
CA SER A 152 41.13 19.82 -60.26
C SER A 152 41.25 18.97 -61.53
N ALA A 153 40.18 18.88 -62.33
CA ALA A 153 40.10 18.25 -63.64
C ALA A 153 39.76 19.31 -64.69
#